data_AF-A0A353W5I5-F1
#
_entry.id   AF-A0A353W5I5-F1
#
_cell.length_a   1.000
_cell.length_b   1.000
_cell.length_c   1.000
_cell.angle_alpha   90.00
_cell.angle_beta   90.00
_cell.angle_gamma   90.00
#
_symmetry.space_group_name_H-M   'P 1'
#
loop_
_entity.id
_entity.type
_entity.pdbx_description
1 polymer ?
#
loop_
_entity_poly.entity_id
_entity_poly.type
_entity_poly.pdbx_seq_one_letter_code
_entity_poly.pdbx_strand_id
1 'polypeptide(L)'
;MKEMVHTGFMHTYMRMYWCKKIIEWTPDCETVYEIAISLNNKYFLDGRDANSFTGVAWCFGKHDRAWTERPVFGKLRYMNENGLKRKFDIDAYVKKINSMIGE
;
A
#
# COMPACT_ATOMS: atom_id res chain seq x y z
N MET A 1 -6.06 5.21 -4.41
CA MET A 1 -6.00 6.08 -3.21
C MET A 1 -7.34 6.72 -2.84
N LYS A 2 -8.39 6.67 -3.68
CA LYS A 2 -9.70 7.27 -3.36
C LYS A 2 -10.28 6.86 -2.00
N GLU A 3 -10.24 5.56 -1.66
CA GLU A 3 -10.76 5.08 -0.37
C GLU A 3 -10.13 5.82 0.83
N MET A 4 -8.80 5.85 0.94
CA MET A 4 -8.12 6.52 2.05
C MET A 4 -8.40 8.01 2.13
N VAL A 5 -8.50 8.70 0.99
CA VAL A 5 -8.72 10.14 0.95
C VAL A 5 -10.12 10.51 1.41
N HIS A 6 -11.14 9.75 0.99
CA HIS A 6 -12.54 10.10 1.25
C HIS A 6 -13.12 9.45 2.49
N THR A 7 -12.59 8.30 2.94
CA THR A 7 -13.13 7.55 4.08
C THR A 7 -12.21 7.59 5.31
N GLY A 8 -10.95 7.99 5.14
CA GLY A 8 -9.93 7.88 6.16
C GLY A 8 -9.56 6.44 6.51
N PHE A 9 -9.93 5.49 5.67
CA PHE A 9 -9.66 4.07 5.81
C PHE A 9 -9.16 3.48 4.49
N MET A 10 -8.40 2.39 4.56
CA MET A 10 -8.13 1.55 3.41
C MET A 10 -8.03 0.11 3.85
N HIS A 11 -8.62 -0.80 3.07
CA HIS A 11 -8.53 -2.22 3.35
C HIS A 11 -7.06 -2.67 3.52
N THR A 12 -6.74 -3.43 4.56
CA THR A 12 -5.36 -3.74 4.95
C THR A 12 -4.53 -4.36 3.82
N TYR A 13 -5.13 -5.23 3.01
CA TYR A 13 -4.43 -5.81 1.85
C TYR A 13 -4.10 -4.75 0.78
N MET A 14 -5.00 -3.76 0.61
CA MET A 14 -4.77 -2.64 -0.30
C MET A 14 -3.71 -1.69 0.23
N ARG A 15 -3.55 -1.52 1.55
CA ARG A 15 -2.44 -0.73 2.13
C ARG A 15 -1.08 -1.33 1.79
N MET A 16 -0.94 -2.66 1.92
CA MET A 16 0.28 -3.35 1.48
C MET A 16 0.54 -3.12 -0.01
N TYR A 17 -0.48 -3.38 -0.85
CA TYR A 17 -0.35 -3.20 -2.29
C TYR A 17 0.04 -1.77 -2.66
N TRP A 18 -0.63 -0.78 -2.07
CA TRP A 18 -0.40 0.64 -2.26
C TRP A 18 1.04 1.03 -1.95
N CYS A 19 1.57 0.64 -0.78
CA CYS A 19 2.94 0.97 -0.42
C CYS A 19 3.96 0.29 -1.34
N LYS A 20 3.71 -0.97 -1.77
CA LYS A 20 4.55 -1.63 -2.78
C LYS A 20 4.54 -0.90 -4.13
N LYS A 21 3.44 -0.27 -4.53
CA LYS A 21 3.41 0.53 -5.76
C LYS A 21 4.16 1.85 -5.62
N ILE A 22 4.17 2.48 -4.45
CA ILE A 22 5.04 3.64 -4.19
C ILE A 22 6.51 3.22 -4.36
N ILE A 23 6.93 2.06 -3.81
CA ILE A 23 8.28 1.52 -4.00
C ILE A 23 8.61 1.34 -5.50
N GLU A 24 7.69 0.79 -6.29
CA GLU A 24 7.92 0.51 -7.70
C GLU A 24 8.06 1.77 -8.57
N TRP A 25 7.48 2.88 -8.14
CA TRP A 25 7.36 4.11 -8.95
C TRP A 25 8.17 5.29 -8.44
N THR A 26 8.98 5.09 -7.40
CA THR A 26 9.79 6.13 -6.76
C THR A 26 11.27 5.70 -6.81
N PRO A 27 12.21 6.63 -7.07
CA PRO A 27 13.60 6.28 -7.38
C PRO A 27 14.40 5.67 -6.21
N ASP A 28 14.08 6.00 -4.96
CA ASP A 28 14.85 5.59 -3.80
C ASP A 28 13.98 5.29 -2.57
N CYS A 29 14.51 4.47 -1.66
CA CYS A 29 13.75 3.97 -0.51
C CYS A 29 13.44 5.04 0.55
N GLU A 30 14.28 6.05 0.70
CA GLU A 30 14.10 7.12 1.68
C GLU A 30 12.89 7.97 1.29
N THR A 31 12.86 8.43 0.04
CA THR A 31 11.73 9.16 -0.55
C THR A 31 10.44 8.33 -0.48
N VAL A 32 10.48 7.03 -0.78
CA VAL A 32 9.30 6.14 -0.65
C VAL A 32 8.78 6.16 0.79
N TYR A 33 9.67 6.00 1.77
CA TYR A 33 9.28 5.90 3.17
C TYR A 33 8.65 7.21 3.65
N GLU A 34 9.25 8.34 3.31
CA GLU A 34 8.70 9.67 3.61
C GLU A 34 7.33 9.89 2.98
N ILE A 35 7.15 9.55 1.70
CA ILE A 35 5.86 9.63 1.01
C ILE A 35 4.82 8.74 1.69
N ALA A 36 5.16 7.48 1.98
CA ALA A 36 4.25 6.52 2.57
C ALA A 36 3.80 6.97 3.98
N ILE A 37 4.72 7.40 4.82
CA ILE A 37 4.39 7.91 6.16
C ILE A 37 3.59 9.20 6.09
N SER A 38 3.99 10.15 5.24
CA SER A 38 3.29 11.42 5.07
C SER A 38 1.83 11.22 4.64
N LEU A 39 1.60 10.42 3.60
CA LEU A 39 0.26 10.09 3.12
C LEU A 39 -0.55 9.29 4.15
N ASN A 40 0.08 8.30 4.81
CA ASN A 40 -0.60 7.49 5.80
C ASN A 40 -1.08 8.36 6.98
N ASN A 41 -0.20 9.21 7.49
CA ASN A 41 -0.53 10.10 8.60
C ASN A 41 -1.52 11.17 8.18
N LYS A 42 -1.45 11.70 6.96
CA LYS A 42 -2.37 12.73 6.49
C LYS A 42 -3.81 12.23 6.39
N TYR A 43 -4.02 11.05 5.84
CA TYR A 43 -5.36 10.61 5.42
C TYR A 43 -5.98 9.55 6.33
N PHE A 44 -5.22 8.64 6.93
CA PHE A 44 -5.84 7.60 7.74
C PHE A 44 -6.23 8.10 9.13
N LEU A 45 -7.44 7.73 9.55
CA LEU A 45 -7.93 7.95 10.91
C LEU A 45 -7.08 7.19 11.94
N ASP A 46 -6.62 5.99 11.57
CA ASP A 46 -5.68 5.15 12.35
C ASP A 46 -4.19 5.43 12.02
N GLY A 47 -3.92 6.56 11.36
CA GLY A 47 -2.57 7.08 11.10
C GLY A 47 -1.87 7.59 12.38
N ARG A 48 -0.56 7.88 12.29
CA ARG A 48 0.29 8.33 13.42
C ARG A 48 0.33 7.37 14.61
N ASP A 49 0.00 6.10 14.37
CA ASP A 49 0.03 5.02 15.35
C ASP A 49 1.24 4.09 15.11
N ALA A 50 1.69 3.39 16.15
CA ALA A 50 2.78 2.42 16.06
C ALA A 50 2.48 1.32 15.00
N ASN A 51 1.22 0.91 14.85
CA ASN A 51 0.83 -0.05 13.82
C ASN A 51 0.96 0.54 12.41
N SER A 52 0.71 1.83 12.25
CA SER A 52 0.91 2.53 10.98
C SER A 52 2.38 2.55 10.56
N PHE A 53 3.29 2.91 11.46
CA PHE A 53 4.73 2.91 11.17
C PHE A 53 5.26 1.49 10.89
N THR A 54 4.86 0.51 11.69
CA THR A 54 5.28 -0.89 11.50
C THR A 54 4.68 -1.50 10.23
N GLY A 55 3.46 -1.12 9.84
CA GLY A 55 2.84 -1.53 8.58
C GLY A 55 3.57 -1.00 7.35
N VAL A 56 4.02 0.27 7.39
CA VAL A 56 4.89 0.81 6.34
C VAL A 56 6.24 0.11 6.35
N ALA A 57 6.89 -0.05 7.50
CA ALA A 57 8.18 -0.74 7.62
C ALA A 57 8.12 -2.20 7.12
N TRP A 58 6.99 -2.89 7.28
CA TRP A 58 6.78 -4.23 6.72
C TRP A 58 6.89 -4.24 5.19
N CYS A 59 6.48 -3.17 4.53
CA CYS A 59 6.66 -3.04 3.08
C CYS A 59 8.14 -2.93 2.68
N PHE A 60 9.02 -2.58 3.61
CA PHE A 60 10.49 -2.61 3.47
C PHE A 60 11.12 -3.86 4.11
N GLY A 61 10.32 -4.89 4.43
CA GLY A 61 10.79 -6.19 4.90
C GLY A 61 10.87 -6.35 6.42
N LYS A 62 10.51 -5.34 7.22
CA LYS A 62 10.45 -5.48 8.68
C LYS A 62 9.39 -6.52 9.05
N HIS A 63 9.80 -7.56 9.78
CA HIS A 63 8.92 -8.69 10.15
C HIS A 63 8.40 -9.51 8.94
N ASP A 64 9.00 -9.35 7.76
CA ASP A 64 8.84 -10.27 6.64
C ASP A 64 10.15 -11.02 6.39
N ARG A 65 10.11 -12.03 5.52
CA ARG A 65 11.29 -12.77 5.06
C ARG A 65 11.75 -12.29 3.68
N ALA A 66 12.94 -12.71 3.27
CA ALA A 66 13.44 -12.49 1.92
C ALA A 66 12.64 -13.29 0.87
N TRP A 67 12.46 -12.70 -0.31
CA TRP A 67 11.80 -13.28 -1.48
C TRP A 67 12.75 -13.39 -2.66
N THR A 68 12.29 -14.01 -3.75
CA THR A 68 13.02 -14.06 -5.03
C THR A 68 13.39 -12.65 -5.47
N GLU A 69 14.66 -12.49 -5.81
CA GLU A 69 15.21 -11.20 -6.20
C GLU A 69 14.59 -10.66 -7.49
N ARG A 70 14.30 -9.36 -7.52
CA ARG A 70 13.70 -8.67 -8.67
C ARG A 70 14.30 -7.27 -8.83
N PRO A 71 14.32 -6.71 -10.06
CA PRO A 71 14.62 -5.30 -10.27
C PRO A 71 13.73 -4.42 -9.39
N VAL A 72 14.28 -3.29 -8.92
CA VAL A 72 13.66 -2.33 -7.98
C VAL A 72 13.48 -2.90 -6.56
N PHE A 73 12.87 -4.07 -6.40
CA PHE A 73 12.50 -4.62 -5.10
C PHE A 73 13.64 -5.35 -4.39
N GLY A 74 14.69 -5.75 -5.10
CA GLY A 74 15.67 -6.69 -4.55
C GLY A 74 14.95 -7.92 -4.01
N LYS A 75 15.16 -8.26 -2.73
CA LYS A 75 14.52 -9.39 -2.04
C LYS A 75 13.24 -9.03 -1.27
N LEU A 76 12.71 -7.81 -1.42
CA LEU A 76 11.44 -7.46 -0.82
C LEU A 76 10.29 -8.24 -1.46
N ARG A 77 9.25 -8.54 -0.66
CA ARG A 77 8.04 -9.15 -1.19
C ARG A 77 7.41 -8.27 -2.27
N TYR A 78 7.25 -8.82 -3.46
CA TYR A 78 6.59 -8.17 -4.58
C TYR A 78 5.07 -8.40 -4.57
N MET A 79 4.30 -7.40 -5.02
CA MET A 79 2.85 -7.48 -5.21
C MET A 79 2.46 -6.82 -6.54
N ASN A 80 1.65 -7.49 -7.34
CA ASN A 80 1.19 -7.00 -8.64
C ASN A 80 -0.32 -7.16 -8.83
N GLU A 81 -0.83 -6.49 -9.87
CA GLU A 81 -2.25 -6.48 -10.21
C GLU A 81 -2.79 -7.88 -10.50
N ASN A 82 -2.10 -8.69 -11.30
CA ASN A 82 -2.52 -10.07 -11.59
C ASN A 82 -2.64 -10.92 -10.31
N GLY A 83 -1.74 -10.71 -9.35
CA GLY A 83 -1.78 -11.36 -8.05
C GLY A 83 -2.96 -10.89 -7.19
N LEU A 84 -3.41 -9.65 -7.35
CA LEU A 84 -4.64 -9.15 -6.71
C LEU A 84 -5.89 -9.76 -7.33
N LYS A 85 -6.01 -9.71 -8.67
CA LYS A 85 -7.16 -10.24 -9.42
C LYS A 85 -7.40 -11.73 -9.18
N ARG A 86 -6.34 -12.50 -8.92
CA ARG A 86 -6.45 -13.92 -8.54
C ARG A 86 -6.99 -14.12 -7.12
N LYS A 87 -6.82 -13.16 -6.22
CA LYS A 87 -7.18 -13.28 -4.80
C LYS A 87 -8.51 -12.62 -4.45
N PHE A 88 -8.91 -11.58 -5.18
CA PHE A 88 -10.06 -10.75 -4.86
C PHE A 88 -10.75 -10.28 -6.14
N ASP A 89 -12.05 -9.97 -6.02
CA ASP A 89 -12.77 -9.20 -7.02
C ASP A 89 -12.41 -7.72 -6.90
N ILE A 90 -11.32 -7.34 -7.57
CA ILE A 90 -10.79 -5.97 -7.54
C ILE A 90 -11.69 -5.01 -8.31
N ASP A 91 -12.39 -5.48 -9.34
CA ASP A 91 -13.28 -4.64 -10.13
C ASP A 91 -14.51 -4.25 -9.30
N ALA A 92 -15.06 -5.19 -8.52
CA ALA A 92 -16.10 -4.88 -7.54
C ALA A 92 -15.61 -3.91 -6.45
N TYR A 93 -14.38 -4.08 -5.96
CA TYR A 93 -13.79 -3.15 -4.99
C TYR A 93 -13.68 -1.74 -5.58
N VAL A 94 -13.15 -1.58 -6.80
CA VAL A 94 -13.03 -0.27 -7.46
C VAL A 94 -14.41 0.35 -7.69
N LYS A 95 -15.38 -0.43 -8.18
CA LYS A 95 -16.76 0.03 -8.38
C LYS A 95 -17.40 0.51 -7.08
N LYS A 96 -17.21 -0.23 -5.99
CA LYS A 96 -17.69 0.16 -4.66
C LYS A 96 -17.11 1.51 -4.24
N ILE A 97 -15.79 1.69 -4.36
CA ILE A 97 -15.14 2.94 -3.96
C ILE A 97 -15.62 4.11 -4.81
N ASN A 98 -15.72 3.95 -6.13
CA ASN A 98 -16.24 4.99 -7.02
C ASN A 98 -17.69 5.39 -6.65
N SER A 99 -18.57 4.39 -6.44
CA SER A 99 -19.94 4.65 -6.01
C SER A 99 -20.03 5.37 -4.67
N MET A 100 -19.13 5.07 -3.72
CA MET A 100 -19.10 5.75 -2.41
C MET A 100 -18.72 7.23 -2.50
N ILE A 101 -17.92 7.61 -3.50
CA ILE A 101 -17.45 8.98 -3.68
C ILE A 101 -18.25 9.77 -4.72
N GLY A 102 -19.27 9.14 -5.33
CA GLY A 102 -20.13 9.78 -6.33
C GLY A 102 -19.53 9.87 -7.73
N GLU A 103 -18.62 8.96 -8.08
CA GLU A 103 -18.06 8.78 -9.44
C GLU A 103 -18.63 7.51 -10.11
#